data_AF-A0A4S5JDP3-F1
#
_entry.id   AF-A0A4S5JDP3-F1
#
_cell.length_a   1.000
_cell.length_b   1.000
_cell.length_c   1.000
_cell.angle_alpha   90.00
_cell.angle_beta   90.00
_cell.angle_gamma   90.00
#
_symmetry.space_group_name_H-M   'P 1'
#
loop_
_entity.id
_entity.type
_entity.pdbx_description
1 polymer ?
#
loop_
_entity_poly.entity_id
_entity_poly.type
_entity_poly.pdbx_seq_one_letter_code
_entity_poly.pdbx_strand_id
1 'polypeptide(L)' 'MAHEELHLNLRNLTLEDYDQLKNLMDTVYDDIGGAWPKPTIEALINQFQDGQICIEDSGE' A
#
# COMPACT_ATOMS: atom_id res chain seq x y z
N MET A 1 14.08 -14.83 24.88
CA MET A 1 13.55 -14.70 23.52
C MET A 1 12.77 -13.40 23.53
N ALA A 2 13.39 -12.32 23.05
CA ALA A 2 12.71 -11.04 22.93
C ALA A 2 11.50 -11.27 22.02
N HIS A 3 10.30 -10.90 22.46
CA HIS A 3 9.19 -10.75 21.54
C HIS A 3 9.67 -9.79 20.45
N GLU A 4 9.66 -10.23 19.19
CA GLU A 4 9.59 -9.30 18.09
C GLU A 4 8.31 -8.49 18.34
N GLU A 5 8.48 -7.24 18.78
CA GLU A 5 7.35 -6.35 18.99
C GLU A 5 6.70 -6.13 17.62
N LEU A 6 5.46 -6.59 17.48
CA LEU A 6 4.67 -6.38 16.28
C LEU A 6 4.46 -4.87 16.09
N HIS A 7 5.20 -4.27 15.17
CA HIS A 7 5.16 -2.83 14.89
C HIS A 7 4.30 -2.55 13.66
N LEU A 8 3.00 -2.84 13.79
CA LEU A 8 2.03 -2.50 12.75
C LEU A 8 1.57 -1.05 12.91
N ASN A 9 1.77 -0.24 11.88
CA ASN A 9 1.26 1.12 11.83
C ASN A 9 0.16 1.23 10.77
N LEU A 10 -0.98 1.79 11.17
CA LEU A 10 -2.04 2.18 10.26
C LEU A 10 -1.83 3.64 9.87
N ARG A 11 -1.68 3.93 8.58
CA ARG A 11 -1.52 5.30 8.08
C ARG A 11 -2.14 5.48 6.71
N ASN A 12 -2.24 6.73 6.27
CA ASN A 12 -2.65 7.02 4.90
C ASN A 12 -1.59 6.55 3.90
N LEU A 13 -2.05 6.00 2.78
CA LEU A 13 -1.22 5.66 1.65
C LEU A 13 -0.71 6.94 0.97
N THR A 14 0.57 6.94 0.61
CA THR A 14 1.22 8.03 -0.11
C THR A 14 1.69 7.54 -1.48
N LEU A 15 2.06 8.46 -2.37
CA LEU A 15 2.56 8.10 -3.69
C LEU A 15 3.94 7.41 -3.64
N GLU A 16 4.69 7.60 -2.54
CA GLU A 16 5.97 6.93 -2.30
C GLU A 16 5.79 5.41 -2.12
N ASP A 17 4.62 4.98 -1.66
CA ASP A 17 4.27 3.57 -1.44
C ASP A 17 3.92 2.82 -2.74
N TYR A 18 3.84 3.53 -3.89
CA TYR A 18 3.31 2.95 -5.14
C TYR A 18 4.06 1.69 -5.60
N ASP A 19 5.39 1.67 -5.53
CA ASP A 19 6.15 0.52 -6.03
C ASP A 19 5.90 -0.73 -5.17
N GLN A 20 5.75 -0.55 -3.86
CA GLN A 20 5.39 -1.64 -2.94
C GLN A 20 3.95 -2.10 -3.14
N LEU A 21 3.01 -1.15 -3.21
CA LEU A 21 1.60 -1.43 -3.52
C LEU A 21 1.47 -2.18 -4.84
N LYS A 22 2.22 -1.78 -5.87
CA LYS A 22 2.22 -2.44 -7.18
C LYS A 22 2.61 -3.90 -7.06
N ASN A 23 3.71 -4.20 -6.38
CA ASN A 23 4.18 -5.58 -6.19
C ASN A 23 3.16 -6.42 -5.40
N LEU A 24 2.53 -5.82 -4.38
CA LEU A 24 1.49 -6.49 -3.61
C LEU A 24 0.25 -6.78 -4.49
N MET A 25 -0.24 -5.80 -5.24
CA MET A 25 -1.37 -5.98 -6.13
C MET A 25 -1.07 -6.98 -7.24
N ASP A 26 0.12 -6.95 -7.84
CA ASP A 26 0.53 -7.92 -8.86
C ASP A 26 0.60 -9.35 -8.29
N THR A 27 0.87 -9.50 -7.00
CA THR A 27 0.93 -10.81 -6.31
C THR A 27 -0.45 -11.31 -5.90
N VAL A 28 -1.32 -10.42 -5.42
CA VAL A 28 -2.65 -10.75 -4.88
C VAL A 28 -3.71 -10.84 -5.97
N TYR A 29 -3.55 -10.06 -7.04
CA TYR A 29 -4.50 -9.92 -8.15
C TYR A 29 -3.88 -10.39 -9.48
N ASP A 30 -3.00 -11.39 -9.43
CA ASP A 30 -2.30 -11.93 -10.61
C ASP A 30 -3.26 -12.47 -11.68
N ASP A 31 -4.44 -12.95 -11.28
CA ASP A 31 -5.49 -13.51 -12.13
C ASP A 31 -6.43 -12.47 -12.76
N ILE A 32 -6.45 -11.23 -12.27
CA ILE A 32 -7.34 -10.16 -12.74
C ILE A 32 -6.61 -8.94 -13.32
N GLY A 33 -5.30 -9.05 -13.55
CA GLY A 33 -4.50 -8.04 -14.26
C GLY A 33 -3.59 -7.18 -13.38
N GLY A 34 -3.44 -7.53 -12.10
CA GLY A 34 -2.47 -6.92 -11.20
C GLY A 34 -2.76 -5.47 -10.82
N ALA A 35 -1.69 -4.71 -10.66
CA ALA A 35 -1.73 -3.33 -10.17
C ALA A 35 -2.31 -2.34 -11.17
N TRP A 36 -3.02 -1.33 -10.64
CA TRP A 36 -3.40 -0.17 -11.44
C TRP A 36 -2.20 0.73 -11.76
N PRO A 37 -2.23 1.47 -12.89
CA PRO A 37 -1.16 2.41 -13.23
C PRO A 37 -0.98 3.53 -12.19
N LYS A 38 0.27 3.99 -12.01
CA LYS A 38 0.64 5.06 -11.07
C LYS A 38 -0.25 6.30 -11.13
N PRO A 39 -0.60 6.85 -12.30
CA PRO A 39 -1.47 8.03 -12.37
C PRO A 39 -2.87 7.79 -11.80
N THR A 40 -3.38 6.55 -11.88
CA THR A 40 -4.68 6.19 -11.30
C THR A 40 -4.60 6.19 -9.78
N ILE A 41 -3.56 5.58 -9.21
CA ILE A 41 -3.34 5.57 -7.75
C ILE A 41 -3.13 6.99 -7.22
N GLU A 42 -2.33 7.80 -7.91
CA GLU A 42 -2.13 9.21 -7.57
C GLU A 42 -3.47 9.99 -7.55
N ALA A 43 -4.32 9.77 -8.57
CA ALA A 43 -5.63 10.40 -8.61
C ALA A 43 -6.53 9.97 -7.43
N LEU A 44 -6.51 8.69 -7.03
CA LEU A 44 -7.28 8.18 -5.89
C LEU A 44 -6.80 8.78 -4.55
N ILE A 45 -5.47 8.85 -4.35
CA ILE A 45 -4.87 9.48 -3.17
C ILE A 45 -5.26 10.96 -3.11
N ASN A 46 -5.18 11.68 -4.22
CA ASN A 46 -5.51 13.11 -4.27
C ASN A 46 -7.01 13.39 -4.11
N GLN A 47 -7.89 12.50 -4.60
CA GLN A 47 -9.33 12.67 -4.51
C GLN A 47 -9.87 12.32 -3.13
N PHE A 48 -9.32 11.30 -2.48
CA PHE A 48 -9.81 10.82 -1.19
C PHE A 48 -8.69 10.19 -0.35
N GLN A 49 -7.74 11.02 0.08
CA GLN A 49 -6.59 10.60 0.89
C GLN A 49 -7.00 9.86 2.15
N ASP A 50 -8.03 10.33 2.85
CA ASP A 50 -8.55 9.71 4.08
C ASP A 50 -9.08 8.29 3.86
N GLY A 51 -9.48 7.97 2.63
CA GLY A 51 -9.93 6.62 2.25
C GLY A 51 -8.84 5.71 1.72
N GLN A 52 -7.64 6.23 1.47
CA GLN A 52 -6.48 5.43 1.06
C GLN A 52 -5.64 5.13 2.30
N ILE A 53 -5.72 3.90 2.80
CA ILE A 53 -5.07 3.47 4.03
C ILE A 53 -4.20 2.24 3.74
N CYS A 54 -3.01 2.20 4.34
CA CYS A 54 -2.15 1.03 4.36
C CYS A 54 -1.83 0.62 5.80
N ILE A 55 -1.41 -0.64 5.95
CA ILE A 55 -0.79 -1.17 7.16
C ILE A 55 0.64 -1.45 6.79
N GLU A 56 1.59 -0.81 7.47
CA GLU A 56 3.01 -1.13 7.34
C GLU A 56 3.49 -1.92 8.57
N ASP A 57 4.43 -2.84 8.38
CA ASP A 57 5.17 -3.51 9.44
C ASP A 57 6.59 -2.94 9.49
N SER A 58 6.92 -2.25 10.57
CA SER A 58 8.28 -1.72 10.79
C SER A 58 8.78 -0.78 9.66
N GLY A 59 7.85 -0.14 8.94
CA GLY A 59 8.12 0.80 7.84
C GLY A 59 8.05 0.19 6.43
N GLU A 60 7.69 -1.09 6.29
CA GLU A 60 7.40 -1.77 5.03
C GLU A 60 5.90 -2.03 4.83
#